data_AF-A0A2C6MIP0-F1
#
_entry.id   AF-A0A2C6MIP0-F1
#
_cell.length_a   1.000
_cell.length_b   1.000
_cell.length_c   1.000
_cell.angle_alpha   90.00
_cell.angle_beta   90.00
_cell.angle_gamma   90.00
#
_symmetry.space_group_name_H-M   'P 1'
#
loop_
_entity.id
_entity.type
_entity.pdbx_description
1 polymer ?
#
loop_
_entity_poly.entity_id
_entity_poly.type
_entity_poly.pdbx_seq_one_letter_code
_entity_poly.pdbx_strand_id
1 'polypeptide(L)'
;MKGYRSTHKRIRVGFVEPTLKEAEPGDLSLVLPYNTLKSIIEMIEALDKVTPGIASEHTLLYGVEAKFYSARPKLTGKFETEITGLYAGGDGAGITRGLAQAGACGVAMARDIIEKLQN
;
A
#
# COMPACT_ATOMS: atom_id res chain seq x y z
N MET A 1 -22.88 9.74 4.57
CA MET A 1 -21.99 10.78 3.97
C MET A 1 -22.81 11.77 3.16
N LYS A 2 -22.58 13.09 3.28
CA LYS A 2 -23.40 14.14 2.63
C LYS A 2 -22.94 14.52 1.21
N GLY A 3 -21.98 13.80 0.61
CA GLY A 3 -21.53 13.99 -0.78
C GLY A 3 -20.83 15.33 -1.08
N TYR A 4 -20.36 16.04 -0.06
CA TYR A 4 -19.68 17.31 -0.25
C TYR A 4 -18.17 17.14 -0.42
N ARG A 5 -17.59 17.87 -1.38
CA ARG A 5 -16.13 18.01 -1.47
C ARG A 5 -15.52 18.62 -0.21
N SER A 6 -14.29 18.23 0.09
CA SER A 6 -13.47 18.86 1.12
C SER A 6 -13.03 20.27 0.68
N THR A 7 -12.87 21.17 1.65
CA THR A 7 -12.25 22.49 1.45
C THR A 7 -11.35 22.81 2.64
N HIS A 8 -10.36 23.69 2.43
CA HIS A 8 -9.46 24.14 3.51
C HIS A 8 -10.23 24.67 4.73
N LYS A 9 -11.31 25.43 4.51
CA LYS A 9 -12.17 25.94 5.59
C LYS A 9 -12.84 24.81 6.39
N ARG A 10 -13.35 23.77 5.72
CA ARG A 10 -14.04 22.63 6.36
C ARG A 10 -13.09 21.76 7.17
N ILE A 11 -11.90 21.48 6.62
CA ILE A 11 -10.89 20.70 7.33
C ILE A 11 -10.42 21.43 8.59
N ARG A 12 -10.20 22.76 8.51
CA ARG A 12 -9.76 23.57 9.66
C ARG A 12 -10.75 23.62 10.84
N VAL A 13 -12.05 23.42 10.59
CA VAL A 13 -13.05 23.37 11.66
C VAL A 13 -13.29 21.95 12.18
N GLY A 14 -12.61 20.95 11.62
CA GLY A 14 -12.67 19.57 12.08
C GLY A 14 -11.79 19.32 13.31
N PHE A 15 -12.06 18.21 14.01
CA PHE A 15 -11.27 17.81 15.19
C PHE A 15 -9.97 17.06 14.85
N VAL A 16 -9.77 16.70 13.57
CA VAL A 16 -8.60 15.94 13.11
C VAL A 16 -7.64 16.87 12.39
N GLU A 17 -6.39 16.93 12.84
CA GLU A 17 -5.34 17.66 12.15
C GLU A 17 -4.78 16.84 10.98
N PRO A 18 -4.72 17.40 9.75
CA PRO A 18 -4.10 16.71 8.63
C PRO A 18 -2.60 16.48 8.85
N THR A 19 -2.13 15.24 8.64
CA THR A 19 -0.72 14.89 8.78
C THR A 19 0.06 14.99 7.47
N LEU A 20 -0.58 14.72 6.33
CA LEU A 20 -0.01 14.94 4.99
C LEU A 20 -0.21 16.40 4.59
N LYS A 21 0.82 17.25 4.76
CA LYS A 21 0.72 18.71 4.62
C LYS A 21 0.62 19.16 3.16
N GLU A 22 1.08 18.33 2.24
CA GLU A 22 1.05 18.54 0.79
C GLU A 22 -0.30 18.14 0.16
N ALA A 23 -1.21 17.53 0.93
CA ALA A 23 -2.51 17.10 0.43
C ALA A 23 -3.44 18.30 0.21
N GLU A 24 -4.08 18.35 -0.96
CA GLU A 24 -5.10 19.36 -1.27
C GLU A 24 -6.52 18.82 -1.01
N PRO A 25 -7.41 19.61 -0.38
CA PRO A 25 -8.79 19.24 -0.20
C PRO A 25 -9.54 19.15 -1.53
N GLY A 26 -10.18 18.02 -1.78
CA GLY A 26 -10.89 17.76 -3.03
C GLY A 26 -12.07 16.81 -2.88
N ASP A 27 -12.42 16.20 -4.00
CA ASP A 27 -13.42 15.15 -4.10
C ASP A 27 -12.77 13.89 -4.67
N LEU A 28 -12.66 12.84 -3.85
CA LEU A 28 -12.02 11.59 -4.24
C LEU A 28 -12.79 10.86 -5.36
N SER A 29 -14.08 11.16 -5.57
CA SER A 29 -14.85 10.58 -6.68
C SER A 29 -14.36 11.04 -8.06
N LEU A 30 -13.60 12.14 -8.13
CA LEU A 30 -13.01 12.64 -9.37
C LEU A 30 -11.70 11.92 -9.75
N VAL A 31 -11.12 11.16 -8.82
CA VAL A 31 -9.81 10.51 -9.01
C VAL A 31 -9.84 8.99 -8.76
N LEU A 32 -10.88 8.48 -8.08
CA LEU A 32 -11.08 7.06 -7.86
C LEU A 32 -12.25 6.52 -8.72
N PRO A 33 -12.12 5.32 -9.29
CA PRO A 33 -13.24 4.63 -9.92
C PRO A 33 -14.41 4.46 -8.96
N TYR A 34 -15.64 4.56 -9.47
CA TYR A 34 -16.87 4.46 -8.69
C TYR A 34 -16.91 3.21 -7.80
N ASN A 35 -16.56 2.04 -8.35
CA ASN A 35 -16.57 0.78 -7.60
C ASN A 35 -15.58 0.80 -6.42
N THR A 36 -14.38 1.35 -6.61
CA THR A 36 -13.38 1.48 -5.55
C THR A 36 -13.87 2.41 -4.44
N LEU A 37 -14.44 3.57 -4.81
CA LEU A 37 -14.99 4.50 -3.83
C LEU A 37 -16.15 3.86 -3.05
N LYS A 38 -17.05 3.15 -3.74
CA LYS A 38 -18.16 2.42 -3.11
C LYS A 38 -17.65 1.39 -2.10
N SER A 39 -16.66 0.58 -2.48
CA SER A 39 -16.05 -0.40 -1.56
C SER A 39 -15.40 0.25 -0.35
N ILE A 40 -14.75 1.42 -0.52
CA ILE A 40 -14.15 2.17 0.60
C ILE A 40 -15.25 2.66 1.56
N ILE A 41 -16.36 3.20 1.04
CA ILE A 41 -17.49 3.65 1.86
C ILE A 41 -18.09 2.47 2.65
N GLU A 42 -18.39 1.36 1.97
CA GLU A 42 -18.93 0.15 2.60
C GLU A 42 -17.97 -0.42 3.67
N MET A 43 -16.66 -0.38 3.42
CA MET A 43 -15.65 -0.77 4.39
C MET A 43 -15.65 0.14 5.62
N ILE A 44 -15.69 1.46 5.45
CA ILE A 44 -15.73 2.43 6.56
C ILE A 44 -16.98 2.21 7.42
N GLU A 45 -18.14 2.01 6.79
CA GLU A 45 -19.40 1.71 7.49
C GLU A 45 -19.37 0.37 8.22
N ALA A 46 -18.73 -0.65 7.63
CA ALA A 46 -18.54 -1.94 8.29
C ALA A 46 -17.59 -1.85 9.49
N LEU A 47 -16.49 -1.10 9.35
CA LEU A 47 -15.50 -0.88 10.41
C LEU A 47 -16.09 -0.08 11.58
N ASP A 48 -16.98 0.86 11.33
CA ASP A 48 -17.65 1.65 12.38
C ASP A 48 -18.49 0.77 13.33
N LYS A 49 -19.01 -0.36 12.85
CA LYS A 49 -19.71 -1.34 13.70
C LYS A 49 -18.78 -2.07 14.66
N VAL A 50 -17.50 -2.17 14.33
CA VAL A 50 -16.47 -2.82 15.14
C VAL A 50 -15.81 -1.80 16.09
N THR A 51 -15.52 -0.62 15.57
CA THR A 51 -14.91 0.50 16.31
C THR A 51 -15.73 1.76 16.06
N PRO A 52 -16.71 2.07 16.93
CA PRO A 52 -17.56 3.23 16.77
C PRO A 52 -16.78 4.53 16.69
N GLY A 53 -17.11 5.36 15.69
CA GLY A 53 -16.46 6.65 15.43
C GLY A 53 -15.55 6.66 14.20
N ILE A 54 -15.29 5.50 13.58
CA ILE A 54 -14.54 5.43 12.30
C ILE A 54 -15.28 6.18 11.19
N ALA A 55 -16.61 6.07 11.12
CA ALA A 55 -17.42 6.77 10.12
C ALA A 55 -17.78 8.22 10.51
N SER A 56 -17.03 8.83 11.42
CA SER A 56 -17.19 10.24 11.82
C SER A 56 -17.09 11.20 10.63
N GLU A 57 -17.85 12.30 10.67
CA GLU A 57 -17.73 13.40 9.69
C GLU A 57 -16.33 14.07 9.71
N HIS A 58 -15.54 13.82 10.75
CA HIS A 58 -14.18 14.34 10.89
C HIS A 58 -13.08 13.36 10.43
N THR A 59 -13.43 12.14 10.05
CA THR A 59 -12.47 11.18 9.50
C THR A 59 -11.95 11.69 8.15
N LEU A 60 -10.63 11.89 8.06
CA LEU A 60 -9.96 12.31 6.84
C LEU A 60 -9.51 11.09 6.04
N LEU A 61 -9.81 11.08 4.74
CA LEU A 61 -9.32 10.08 3.80
C LEU A 61 -8.36 10.74 2.81
N TYR A 62 -7.14 10.22 2.73
CA TYR A 62 -6.15 10.64 1.74
C TYR A 62 -6.17 9.70 0.54
N GLY A 63 -5.98 10.25 -0.65
CA GLY A 63 -5.88 9.51 -1.90
C GLY A 63 -5.36 10.39 -3.04
N VAL A 64 -4.91 9.81 -4.16
CA VAL A 64 -4.83 8.36 -4.46
C VAL A 64 -3.50 7.80 -3.99
N GLU A 65 -3.52 6.67 -3.27
CA GLU A 65 -2.31 5.89 -3.00
C GLU A 65 -2.07 4.93 -4.18
N ALA A 66 -0.91 5.04 -4.82
CA ALA A 66 -0.50 4.12 -5.87
C ALA A 66 0.85 3.49 -5.50
N LYS A 67 0.89 2.16 -5.48
CA LYS A 67 2.13 1.38 -5.47
C LYS A 67 2.21 0.66 -6.81
N PHE A 68 3.25 0.95 -7.58
CA PHE A 68 3.43 0.35 -8.89
C PHE A 68 3.75 -1.14 -8.77
N TYR A 69 3.30 -1.92 -9.75
CA TYR A 69 3.43 -3.37 -9.75
C TYR A 69 4.88 -3.82 -9.73
N SER A 70 5.13 -4.92 -9.03
CA SER A 70 6.41 -5.63 -9.06
C SER A 70 6.65 -6.27 -10.43
N ALA A 71 7.91 -6.28 -10.87
CA ALA A 71 8.31 -6.80 -12.18
C ALA A 71 8.08 -8.32 -12.37
N ARG A 72 7.79 -9.06 -11.29
CA ARG A 72 7.56 -10.52 -11.25
C ARG A 72 8.44 -11.31 -12.25
N PRO A 73 9.77 -11.22 -12.13
CA PRO A 73 10.67 -12.03 -12.96
C PRO A 73 10.43 -13.51 -12.71
N LYS A 74 10.73 -14.35 -13.70
CA LYS A 74 10.80 -15.80 -13.47
C LYS A 74 12.01 -16.12 -12.62
N LEU A 75 11.78 -16.86 -11.54
CA LEU A 75 12.82 -17.23 -10.59
C LEU A 75 12.84 -18.73 -10.35
N THR A 76 14.03 -19.25 -10.01
CA THR A 76 14.19 -20.58 -9.44
C THR A 76 13.69 -20.62 -7.99
N GLY A 77 13.64 -21.81 -7.40
CA GLY A 77 13.34 -21.99 -5.96
C GLY A 77 14.37 -21.34 -5.01
N LYS A 78 15.46 -20.79 -5.54
CA LYS A 78 16.52 -20.08 -4.81
C LYS A 78 16.55 -18.58 -5.13
N PHE A 79 15.50 -18.05 -5.78
CA PHE A 79 15.35 -16.65 -6.17
C PHE A 79 16.36 -16.15 -7.22
N GLU A 80 16.98 -17.07 -7.95
CA GLU A 80 17.84 -16.75 -9.09
C GLU A 80 16.98 -16.57 -10.34
N THR A 81 17.32 -15.60 -11.18
CA THR A 81 16.63 -15.33 -12.44
C THR A 81 17.03 -16.31 -13.54
N GLU A 82 16.49 -16.13 -14.75
CA GLU A 82 16.97 -16.82 -15.95
C GLU A 82 18.44 -16.47 -16.31
N ILE A 83 19.01 -15.41 -15.70
CA ILE A 83 20.41 -15.04 -15.82
C ILE A 83 21.18 -15.61 -14.62
N THR A 84 22.12 -16.52 -14.91
CA THR A 84 22.97 -17.15 -13.89
C THR A 84 23.72 -16.12 -13.06
N GLY A 85 23.69 -16.28 -11.74
CA GLY A 85 24.33 -15.36 -10.79
C GLY A 85 23.53 -14.08 -10.52
N LEU A 86 22.43 -13.83 -11.23
CA LEU A 86 21.55 -12.70 -10.97
C LEU A 86 20.35 -13.15 -10.15
N TYR A 87 20.22 -12.59 -8.95
CA TYR A 87 19.12 -12.85 -8.03
C TYR A 87 18.16 -11.67 -7.99
N ALA A 88 16.88 -11.95 -7.79
CA ALA A 88 15.88 -10.92 -7.53
C ALA A 88 14.95 -11.37 -6.40
N GLY A 89 14.71 -10.48 -5.45
CA GLY A 89 13.92 -10.78 -4.26
C GLY A 89 13.22 -9.55 -3.70
N GLY A 90 12.52 -9.75 -2.58
CA GLY A 90 11.78 -8.68 -1.93
C GLY A 90 10.48 -8.27 -2.66
N ASP A 91 9.92 -7.15 -2.21
CA ASP A 91 8.64 -6.63 -2.71
C ASP A 91 8.76 -6.12 -4.16
N GLY A 92 9.92 -5.58 -4.54
CA GLY A 92 10.19 -5.12 -5.91
C GLY A 92 10.18 -6.23 -6.96
N ALA A 93 10.68 -7.42 -6.59
CA ALA A 93 10.57 -8.62 -7.42
C ALA A 93 9.16 -9.27 -7.33
N GLY A 94 8.31 -8.84 -6.40
CA GLY A 94 6.94 -9.35 -6.25
C GLY A 94 6.86 -10.69 -5.55
N ILE A 95 7.91 -11.05 -4.81
CA ILE A 95 8.07 -12.33 -4.11
C ILE A 95 7.56 -12.22 -2.68
N THR A 96 7.72 -11.06 -2.06
CA THR A 96 7.36 -10.81 -0.67
C THR A 96 6.33 -9.68 -0.57
N ARG A 97 5.71 -9.55 0.61
CA ARG A 97 4.82 -8.43 0.96
C ARG A 97 5.10 -7.97 2.38
N GLY A 98 6.29 -7.41 2.58
CA GLY A 98 6.67 -6.79 3.85
C GLY A 98 8.11 -7.06 4.27
N LEU A 99 8.57 -6.27 5.24
CA LEU A 99 9.97 -6.20 5.67
C LEU A 99 10.53 -7.55 6.14
N ALA A 100 9.78 -8.29 6.97
CA ALA A 100 10.24 -9.57 7.49
C ALA A 100 10.44 -10.61 6.38
N GLN A 101 9.50 -10.68 5.44
CA GLN A 101 9.59 -11.60 4.30
C GLN A 101 10.72 -11.19 3.36
N ALA A 102 10.87 -9.89 3.07
CA ALA A 102 11.97 -9.37 2.24
C ALA A 102 13.34 -9.68 2.86
N GLY A 103 13.47 -9.53 4.18
CA GLY A 103 14.68 -9.90 4.91
C GLY A 103 14.98 -11.41 4.83
N ALA A 104 13.96 -12.26 5.05
CA ALA A 104 14.12 -13.71 4.93
C ALA A 104 14.52 -14.13 3.51
N CYS A 105 13.94 -13.50 2.48
CA CYS A 105 14.31 -13.69 1.08
C CYS A 105 15.79 -13.33 0.84
N GLY A 106 16.25 -12.19 1.36
CA GLY A 106 17.66 -11.77 1.33
C GLY A 106 18.61 -12.79 1.93
N VAL A 107 18.29 -13.32 3.13
CA VAL A 107 19.10 -14.35 3.79
C VAL A 107 19.14 -15.64 2.99
N ALA A 108 18.03 -16.05 2.38
CA ALA A 108 17.98 -17.25 1.55
C ALA A 108 18.85 -17.12 0.28
N MET A 109 18.80 -15.96 -0.40
CA MET A 109 19.66 -15.67 -1.55
C MET A 109 21.15 -15.70 -1.16
N ALA A 110 21.50 -15.04 -0.05
CA ALA A 110 22.89 -15.00 0.42
C ALA A 110 23.45 -16.40 0.73
N ARG A 111 22.64 -17.28 1.31
CA ARG A 111 23.03 -18.68 1.57
C ARG A 111 23.28 -19.46 0.29
N ASP A 112 22.43 -19.29 -0.74
CA ASP A 112 22.60 -19.95 -2.04
C ASP A 112 23.87 -19.48 -2.76
N ILE A 113 24.15 -18.18 -2.70
CA ILE A 113 25.37 -17.59 -3.26
C ILE A 113 26.62 -18.20 -2.59
N ILE A 114 26.64 -18.29 -1.26
CA ILE A 114 27.77 -18.88 -0.52
C ILE A 114 27.96 -20.35 -0.88
N GLU A 115 26.88 -21.13 -0.95
CA GLU A 115 26.91 -22.55 -1.31
C GLU A 115 27.49 -22.75 -2.73
N LYS A 116 27.16 -21.88 -3.69
CA LYS A 116 27.71 -21.93 -5.05
C LYS A 116 29.18 -21.51 -5.15
N LEU A 117 29.67 -20.64 -4.27
CA LEU A 117 31.08 -20.21 -4.27
C LEU A 117 32.03 -21.23 -3.63
N GLN A 118 31.50 -22.17 -2.84
CA GLN A 118 32.27 -23.22 -2.17
C GLN A 118 32.39 -24.51 -2.99
N ASN A 119 31.65 -24.62 -4.10
CA ASN A 119 31.69 -25.71 -5.07
C ASN A 119 32.43 -25.28 -6.34
#